data_AF-I2N7V9-F1
#
_entry.id   AF-I2N7V9-F1
#
_cell.length_a   1.000
_cell.length_b   1.000
_cell.length_c   1.000
_cell.angle_alpha   90.00
_cell.angle_beta   90.00
_cell.angle_gamma   90.00
#
_symmetry.space_group_name_H-M   'P 1'
#
loop_
_entity.id
_entity.type
_entity.pdbx_description
1 polymer ?
#
loop_
_entity_poly.entity_id
_entity_poly.type
_entity_poly.pdbx_seq_one_letter_code
_entity_poly.pdbx_strand_id
1 'polypeptide(L)'
;MKGAAAAVGVFCLSPLLIAGVAVVAAAGSGAAITINSCVPSSDIDTAAVAKQVAAILTGESVDTNIRIEGLELPDEQIPHAKTIVATGLSMEVSERGQVVALATALQESRLRNLNYGDRDSLGLFQQRPSQGWGTPEQIRDPVYSSTKFYEGLLKVAGWESMTITQAAQAVQRSGYPDAYAQWEPLSRALQKAIVAVLPDRGEGSDETPGQPAEGSTECVPGEDGGGFGPIPPGTVPAGYEIPEDADPRAQKAIRWAMSQLGTPYQWGGYCTDPRGPDPMGRCDCSSLTQQAYAAAGVTLTRTTYTQVEEGKAVSAKTLRPGDLIFSRGTAARPEHVSLYMGSGLLINAPRTGTVVRIEPVADTKILTVRRVL
;
A
#
# COMPACT_ATOMS: atom_id res chain seq x y z
N MET A 1 -52.59 -10.16 -43.63
CA MET A 1 -51.13 -10.30 -43.48
C MET A 1 -50.63 -9.21 -42.55
N LYS A 2 -49.84 -9.60 -41.53
CA LYS A 2 -49.08 -8.76 -40.55
C LYS A 2 -49.99 -7.92 -39.65
N GLY A 3 -49.95 -7.92 -38.31
CA GLY A 3 -48.96 -8.33 -37.32
C GLY A 3 -48.92 -7.21 -36.27
N ALA A 4 -48.96 -7.53 -34.97
CA ALA A 4 -48.34 -6.77 -33.87
C ALA A 4 -48.83 -7.30 -32.51
N ALA A 5 -47.86 -7.68 -31.66
CA ALA A 5 -48.02 -7.95 -30.25
C ALA A 5 -47.77 -6.67 -29.44
N ALA A 6 -48.46 -6.54 -28.29
CA ALA A 6 -48.11 -5.58 -27.24
C ALA A 6 -48.17 -6.30 -25.89
N ALA A 7 -47.03 -6.34 -25.20
CA ALA A 7 -46.90 -6.81 -23.83
C ALA A 7 -47.05 -5.61 -22.88
N VAL A 8 -47.84 -5.82 -21.82
CA VAL A 8 -48.19 -4.86 -20.78
C VAL A 8 -47.13 -4.89 -19.68
N GLY A 9 -46.50 -3.75 -19.39
CA GLY A 9 -45.75 -3.51 -18.17
C GLY A 9 -46.57 -2.65 -17.22
N VAL A 10 -46.84 -3.16 -16.02
CA VAL A 10 -47.57 -2.46 -14.95
C VAL A 10 -46.59 -1.60 -14.14
N PHE A 11 -46.86 -0.29 -14.14
CA PHE A 11 -46.27 0.74 -13.28
C PHE A 11 -47.26 1.05 -12.15
N CYS A 12 -46.79 1.02 -10.90
CA CYS A 12 -47.41 1.64 -9.71
C CYS A 12 -46.25 1.95 -8.74
N LEU A 13 -46.11 3.08 -8.04
CA LEU A 13 -46.87 4.33 -7.86
C LEU A 13 -45.89 5.33 -7.20
N SER A 14 -46.01 6.61 -7.56
CA SER A 14 -45.28 7.79 -7.05
C SER A 14 -45.63 8.12 -5.56
N PRO A 15 -45.04 9.15 -4.87
CA PRO A 15 -45.23 10.57 -5.24
C PRO A 15 -44.07 11.57 -4.97
N LEU A 16 -44.05 12.59 -5.83
CA LEU A 16 -43.81 14.04 -5.61
C LEU A 16 -42.66 14.54 -4.70
N LEU A 17 -41.79 15.35 -5.30
CA LEU A 17 -41.67 16.77 -4.92
C LEU A 17 -41.35 17.61 -6.17
N ILE A 18 -42.29 18.51 -6.49
CA ILE A 18 -42.23 19.49 -7.57
C ILE A 18 -41.79 20.83 -6.97
N ALA A 19 -40.73 21.42 -7.52
CA ALA A 19 -40.50 22.86 -7.66
C ALA A 19 -39.16 23.02 -8.39
N GLY A 20 -38.97 23.73 -9.50
CA GLY A 20 -39.82 24.51 -10.39
C GLY A 20 -38.85 25.05 -11.44
N VAL A 21 -39.10 24.76 -12.73
CA VAL A 21 -38.30 25.31 -13.83
C VAL A 21 -38.90 26.67 -14.19
N ALA A 22 -38.12 27.73 -14.00
CA ALA A 22 -38.41 29.04 -14.59
C ALA A 22 -37.27 29.40 -15.54
N VAL A 23 -37.56 29.34 -16.84
CA VAL A 23 -36.75 29.93 -17.91
C VAL A 23 -37.15 31.40 -18.01
N VAL A 24 -36.21 32.32 -17.80
CA VAL A 24 -36.31 33.70 -18.29
C VAL A 24 -34.98 34.07 -18.93
N ALA A 25 -35.05 34.37 -20.23
CA ALA A 25 -33.98 35.02 -20.98
C ALA A 25 -34.34 36.49 -21.14
N ALA A 26 -33.46 37.42 -20.74
CA ALA A 26 -33.19 38.68 -21.45
C ALA A 26 -32.06 39.49 -20.78
N ALA A 27 -31.14 39.93 -21.65
CA ALA A 27 -30.05 40.90 -21.57
C ALA A 27 -30.07 42.01 -20.50
N GLY A 28 -28.86 42.37 -20.03
CA GLY A 28 -28.52 43.73 -19.62
C GLY A 28 -27.73 43.89 -18.32
N SER A 29 -26.41 44.05 -18.46
CA SER A 29 -25.50 44.85 -17.60
C SER A 29 -25.42 44.55 -16.08
N GLY A 30 -24.28 43.97 -15.68
CA GLY A 30 -23.50 44.49 -14.54
C GLY A 30 -24.13 44.47 -13.16
N ALA A 31 -24.42 43.29 -12.62
CA ALA A 31 -24.33 43.04 -11.18
C ALA A 31 -23.99 41.56 -11.00
N ALA A 32 -22.73 41.27 -10.68
CA ALA A 32 -22.37 39.95 -10.17
C ALA A 32 -23.12 39.76 -8.85
N ILE A 33 -24.24 39.05 -8.91
CA ILE A 33 -24.90 38.55 -7.71
C ILE A 33 -23.94 37.50 -7.16
N THR A 34 -23.14 37.93 -6.18
CA THR A 34 -22.38 37.03 -5.32
C THR A 34 -23.41 36.21 -4.57
N ILE A 35 -23.76 35.05 -5.12
CA ILE A 35 -24.49 34.02 -4.39
C ILE A 35 -23.47 33.51 -3.37
N ASN A 36 -23.45 34.15 -2.22
CA ASN A 36 -22.69 33.69 -1.06
C ASN A 36 -23.45 32.48 -0.52
N SER A 37 -23.37 31.37 -1.25
CA SER A 37 -23.73 30.06 -0.75
C SER A 37 -22.71 29.73 0.32
N CYS A 38 -22.98 30.17 1.55
CA CYS A 38 -22.36 29.64 2.74
C CYS A 38 -22.80 28.19 2.89
N VAL A 39 -22.28 27.30 2.04
CA VAL A 39 -22.10 25.91 2.42
C VAL A 39 -20.91 25.94 3.36
N PRO A 40 -21.03 25.51 4.62
CA PRO A 40 -19.84 25.39 5.47
C PRO A 40 -18.90 24.44 4.72
N SER A 41 -17.70 24.90 4.38
CA SER A 41 -16.61 23.94 4.22
C SER A 41 -16.53 23.26 5.57
N SER A 42 -16.86 21.98 5.64
CA SER A 42 -16.41 21.17 6.75
C SER A 42 -14.89 21.18 6.64
N ASP A 43 -14.25 22.16 7.27
CA ASP A 43 -12.81 22.26 7.33
C ASP A 43 -12.31 20.96 7.94
N ILE A 44 -11.74 20.10 7.11
CA ILE A 44 -11.22 18.82 7.54
C ILE A 44 -10.10 19.12 8.54
N ASP A 45 -10.22 18.56 9.74
CA ASP A 45 -9.16 18.65 10.75
C ASP A 45 -7.94 17.85 10.29
N THR A 46 -7.08 18.52 9.52
CA THR A 46 -5.86 17.93 8.96
C THR A 46 -4.92 17.39 10.04
N ALA A 47 -4.94 17.96 11.25
CA ALA A 47 -4.14 17.49 12.37
C ALA A 47 -4.71 16.18 12.93
N ALA A 48 -6.04 16.06 13.04
CA ALA A 48 -6.70 14.81 13.40
C ALA A 48 -6.45 13.71 12.35
N VAL A 49 -6.56 14.05 11.05
CA VAL A 49 -6.21 13.13 9.94
C VAL A 49 -4.76 12.66 10.08
N ALA A 50 -3.82 13.59 10.26
CA ALA A 50 -2.40 13.25 10.38
C ALA A 50 -2.10 12.35 11.58
N LYS A 51 -2.68 12.64 12.75
CA LYS A 51 -2.54 11.82 13.95
C LYS A 51 -3.10 10.41 13.75
N GLN A 52 -4.28 10.29 13.14
CA GLN A 52 -4.92 9.01 12.91
C GLN A 52 -4.18 8.18 11.87
N VAL A 53 -3.74 8.80 10.77
CA VAL A 53 -2.88 8.17 9.75
C VAL A 53 -1.58 7.69 10.36
N ALA A 54 -0.88 8.55 11.12
CA ALA A 54 0.36 8.18 11.76
C ALA A 54 0.17 6.97 12.66
N ALA A 55 -0.79 7.02 13.58
CA ALA A 55 -1.00 5.94 14.53
C ALA A 55 -1.40 4.61 13.86
N ILE A 56 -2.25 4.62 12.83
CA ILE A 56 -2.60 3.40 12.07
C ILE A 56 -1.38 2.85 11.31
N LEU A 57 -0.56 3.73 10.74
CA LEU A 57 0.60 3.31 9.93
C LEU A 57 1.82 2.92 10.77
N THR A 58 1.95 3.43 12.00
CA THR A 58 3.01 3.07 12.97
C THR A 58 2.56 1.97 13.94
N GLY A 59 1.26 1.64 13.98
CA GLY A 59 0.71 0.61 14.85
C GLY A 59 0.50 1.06 16.30
N GLU A 60 0.45 2.38 16.54
CA GLU A 60 0.05 2.97 17.81
C GLU A 60 -1.48 2.90 17.98
N SER A 61 -1.94 2.67 19.22
CA SER A 61 -3.37 2.69 19.52
C SER A 61 -3.90 4.12 19.46
N VAL A 62 -4.79 4.40 18.52
CA VAL A 62 -5.56 5.65 18.47
C VAL A 62 -6.91 5.47 19.14
N ASP A 63 -7.43 6.57 19.69
CA ASP A 63 -8.83 6.68 20.08
C ASP A 63 -9.71 6.49 18.81
N THR A 64 -10.43 5.37 18.74
CA THR A 64 -11.26 4.96 17.58
C THR A 64 -12.47 5.89 17.36
N ASN A 65 -12.62 6.92 18.20
CA ASN A 65 -13.72 7.88 18.14
C ASN A 65 -13.51 9.03 17.14
N ILE A 66 -12.35 9.13 16.47
CA ILE A 66 -12.14 10.12 15.41
C ILE A 66 -12.90 9.67 14.15
N ARG A 67 -14.03 10.32 13.89
CA ARG A 67 -14.80 10.17 12.64
C ARG A 67 -14.44 11.29 11.68
N ILE A 68 -13.66 10.96 10.65
CA ILE A 68 -13.43 11.85 9.52
C ILE A 68 -14.47 11.49 8.47
N GLU A 69 -15.23 12.49 7.99
CA GLU A 69 -16.19 12.30 6.91
C GLU A 69 -15.47 11.71 5.68
N GLY A 70 -15.95 10.56 5.18
CA GLY A 70 -15.28 9.79 4.13
C GLY A 70 -14.36 8.65 4.59
N LEU A 71 -13.97 8.62 5.88
CA LEU A 71 -13.17 7.55 6.49
C LEU A 71 -13.94 6.87 7.63
N GLU A 72 -14.98 6.12 7.28
CA GLU A 72 -15.82 5.40 8.25
C GLU A 72 -15.14 4.14 8.83
N LEU A 73 -14.15 3.58 8.11
CA LEU A 73 -13.37 2.41 8.50
C LEU A 73 -11.86 2.70 8.33
N PRO A 74 -11.27 3.60 9.14
CA PRO A 74 -9.90 4.09 8.94
C PRO A 74 -8.83 2.98 8.90
N ASP A 75 -9.01 1.92 9.71
CA ASP A 75 -8.09 0.76 9.75
C ASP A 75 -8.04 -0.01 8.41
N GLU A 76 -9.15 -0.02 7.66
CA GLU A 76 -9.22 -0.60 6.30
C GLU A 76 -8.73 0.41 5.26
N GLN A 77 -9.15 1.67 5.37
CA GLN A 77 -9.02 2.67 4.31
C GLN A 77 -7.62 3.31 4.24
N ILE A 78 -6.97 3.57 5.39
CA ILE A 78 -5.65 4.23 5.42
C ILE A 78 -4.54 3.37 4.78
N PRO A 79 -4.47 2.04 5.01
CA PRO A 79 -3.54 1.19 4.27
C PRO A 79 -3.73 1.24 2.74
N HIS A 80 -4.98 1.34 2.26
CA HIS A 80 -5.28 1.50 0.84
C HIS A 80 -4.85 2.87 0.30
N ALA A 81 -5.13 3.97 1.03
CA ALA A 81 -4.63 5.29 0.70
C ALA A 81 -3.10 5.34 0.64
N LYS A 82 -2.43 4.72 1.62
CA LYS A 82 -0.96 4.57 1.63
C LYS A 82 -0.46 3.84 0.39
N THR A 83 -1.16 2.79 -0.04
CA THR A 83 -0.79 2.04 -1.24
C THR A 83 -0.88 2.92 -2.50
N ILE A 84 -1.93 3.72 -2.63
CA ILE A 84 -2.11 4.66 -3.75
C ILE A 84 -0.97 5.69 -3.77
N VAL A 85 -0.66 6.31 -2.63
CA VAL A 85 0.39 7.33 -2.51
C VAL A 85 1.78 6.73 -2.75
N ALA A 86 2.10 5.60 -2.12
CA ALA A 86 3.38 4.91 -2.30
C ALA A 86 3.59 4.45 -3.75
N THR A 87 2.54 4.00 -4.43
CA THR A 87 2.59 3.66 -5.86
C THR A 87 2.89 4.91 -6.70
N GLY A 88 2.20 6.02 -6.44
CA GLY A 88 2.44 7.29 -7.14
C GLY A 88 3.87 7.80 -6.94
N LEU A 89 4.36 7.78 -5.69
CA LEU A 89 5.76 8.09 -5.39
C LEU A 89 6.73 7.16 -6.14
N SER A 90 6.43 5.86 -6.23
CA SER A 90 7.29 4.90 -6.94
C SER A 90 7.35 5.14 -8.45
N MET A 91 6.29 5.70 -9.02
CA MET A 91 6.17 6.06 -10.43
C MET A 91 6.56 7.51 -10.72
N GLU A 92 7.14 8.22 -9.72
CA GLU A 92 7.53 9.64 -9.81
C GLU A 92 6.36 10.56 -10.19
N VAL A 93 5.13 10.14 -9.86
CA VAL A 93 3.94 10.96 -10.04
C VAL A 93 3.93 12.06 -8.98
N SER A 94 3.73 13.30 -9.43
CA SER A 94 3.68 14.47 -8.56
C SER A 94 2.62 14.34 -7.46
N GLU A 95 2.78 15.10 -6.37
CA GLU A 95 1.77 15.21 -5.30
C GLU A 95 0.37 15.41 -5.88
N ARG A 96 0.23 16.30 -6.88
CA ARG A 96 -1.06 16.56 -7.54
C ARG A 96 -1.67 15.28 -8.12
N GLY A 97 -0.89 14.46 -8.82
CA GLY A 97 -1.39 13.20 -9.38
C GLY A 97 -1.78 12.19 -8.30
N GLN A 98 -1.06 12.16 -7.18
CA GLN A 98 -1.40 11.33 -6.02
C GLN A 98 -2.75 11.75 -5.41
N VAL A 99 -2.97 13.07 -5.27
CA VAL A 99 -4.25 13.61 -4.80
C VAL A 99 -5.39 13.28 -5.76
N VAL A 100 -5.16 13.31 -7.09
CA VAL A 100 -6.16 12.88 -8.09
C VAL A 100 -6.53 11.41 -7.92
N ALA A 101 -5.55 10.53 -7.70
CA ALA A 101 -5.80 9.11 -7.49
C ALA A 101 -6.55 8.83 -6.17
N LEU A 102 -6.19 9.49 -5.07
CA LEU A 102 -6.90 9.40 -3.80
C LEU A 102 -8.35 9.87 -3.92
N ALA A 103 -8.57 11.02 -4.55
CA ALA A 103 -9.91 11.56 -4.77
C ALA A 103 -10.76 10.63 -5.63
N THR A 104 -10.15 10.00 -6.63
CA THR A 104 -10.82 8.99 -7.45
C THR A 104 -11.22 7.78 -6.60
N ALA A 105 -10.29 7.16 -5.88
CA ALA A 105 -10.61 5.97 -5.08
C ALA A 105 -11.61 6.26 -3.92
N LEU A 106 -11.57 7.47 -3.34
CA LEU A 106 -12.57 7.93 -2.38
C LEU A 106 -13.96 8.04 -3.00
N GLN A 107 -14.05 8.55 -4.23
CA GLN A 107 -15.32 8.64 -4.94
C GLN A 107 -15.84 7.27 -5.39
N GLU A 108 -14.97 6.42 -5.92
CA GLU A 108 -15.34 5.13 -6.51
C GLU A 108 -15.69 4.08 -5.44
N SER A 109 -14.92 4.00 -4.35
CA SER A 109 -15.10 2.93 -3.36
C SER A 109 -14.96 3.37 -1.92
N ARG A 110 -14.82 4.68 -1.66
CA ARG A 110 -14.43 5.20 -0.34
C ARG A 110 -13.12 4.55 0.14
N LEU A 111 -12.14 4.33 -0.74
CA LEU A 111 -10.87 3.65 -0.45
C LEU A 111 -11.01 2.18 0.00
N ARG A 112 -12.14 1.53 -0.28
CA ARG A 112 -12.34 0.11 0.07
C ARG A 112 -12.06 -0.78 -1.13
N ASN A 113 -11.41 -1.92 -0.91
CA ASN A 113 -11.05 -2.83 -1.99
C ASN A 113 -12.19 -3.82 -2.30
N LEU A 114 -13.24 -3.31 -2.95
CA LEU A 114 -14.51 -4.03 -3.12
C LEU A 114 -14.39 -5.23 -4.08
N ASN A 115 -15.15 -6.29 -3.78
CA ASN A 115 -15.36 -7.45 -4.67
C ASN A 115 -16.66 -7.37 -5.49
N TYR A 116 -17.30 -6.20 -5.49
CA TYR A 116 -18.52 -5.89 -6.23
C TYR A 116 -18.52 -4.42 -6.64
N GLY A 117 -19.44 -4.08 -7.53
CA GLY A 117 -19.61 -2.75 -8.10
C GLY A 117 -20.74 -2.73 -9.12
N ASP A 118 -20.92 -1.62 -9.83
CA ASP A 118 -21.78 -1.61 -11.02
C ASP A 118 -21.21 -2.55 -12.09
N ARG A 119 -22.06 -3.41 -12.67
CA ARG A 119 -21.67 -4.43 -13.66
C ARG A 119 -20.55 -5.35 -13.14
N ASP A 120 -19.35 -5.25 -13.73
CA ASP A 120 -18.14 -6.01 -13.38
C ASP A 120 -17.04 -5.11 -12.79
N SER A 121 -17.41 -3.93 -12.26
CA SER A 121 -16.48 -3.05 -11.55
C SER A 121 -15.97 -3.68 -10.26
N LEU A 122 -14.66 -3.59 -10.01
CA LEU A 122 -13.99 -4.15 -8.84
C LEU A 122 -12.88 -3.22 -8.34
N GLY A 123 -12.49 -3.43 -7.07
CA GLY A 123 -11.31 -2.83 -6.47
C GLY A 123 -11.46 -1.37 -6.07
N LEU A 124 -10.31 -0.75 -5.71
CA LEU A 124 -10.24 0.63 -5.19
C LEU A 124 -10.78 1.68 -6.16
N PHE A 125 -10.59 1.44 -7.45
CA PHE A 125 -10.93 2.38 -8.51
C PHE A 125 -12.19 1.98 -9.28
N GLN A 126 -12.90 0.93 -8.83
CA GLN A 126 -14.08 0.37 -9.52
C GLN A 126 -13.85 0.12 -11.02
N GLN A 127 -12.62 -0.31 -11.35
CA GLN A 127 -12.19 -0.60 -12.72
C GLN A 127 -12.90 -1.86 -13.25
N ARG A 128 -13.03 -1.98 -14.57
CA ARG A 128 -13.80 -3.06 -15.22
C ARG A 128 -12.92 -3.96 -16.08
N PRO A 129 -12.90 -5.29 -15.86
CA PRO A 129 -12.21 -6.22 -16.73
C PRO A 129 -12.71 -6.14 -18.18
N SER A 130 -14.03 -6.04 -18.37
CA SER A 130 -14.64 -5.91 -19.70
C SER A 130 -14.24 -4.65 -20.47
N GLN A 131 -13.66 -3.64 -19.81
CA GLN A 131 -13.14 -2.43 -20.46
C GLN A 131 -11.61 -2.47 -20.64
N GLY A 132 -10.96 -3.59 -20.35
CA GLY A 132 -9.53 -3.79 -20.58
C GLY A 132 -8.62 -3.25 -19.47
N TRP A 133 -9.17 -2.97 -18.27
CA TRP A 133 -8.36 -2.51 -17.14
C TRP A 133 -7.45 -3.58 -16.53
N GLY A 134 -7.75 -4.86 -16.75
CA GLY A 134 -7.02 -6.02 -16.22
C GLY A 134 -7.96 -7.19 -15.94
N THR A 135 -7.45 -8.34 -15.47
CA THR A 135 -8.31 -9.43 -14.98
C THR A 135 -8.97 -9.06 -13.64
N PRO A 136 -10.06 -9.74 -13.21
CA PRO A 136 -10.67 -9.51 -11.90
C PRO A 136 -9.68 -9.57 -10.73
N GLU A 137 -8.71 -10.48 -10.79
CA GLU A 137 -7.66 -10.63 -9.78
C GLU A 137 -6.70 -9.44 -9.79
N GLN A 138 -6.29 -9.00 -10.99
CA GLN A 138 -5.37 -7.89 -11.15
C GLN A 138 -5.97 -6.56 -10.67
N ILE A 139 -7.20 -6.23 -11.06
CA ILE A 139 -7.80 -4.94 -10.67
C ILE A 139 -8.24 -4.89 -9.20
N ARG A 140 -8.36 -6.05 -8.54
CA ARG A 140 -8.51 -6.16 -7.08
C ARG A 140 -7.18 -6.04 -6.35
N ASP A 141 -6.05 -6.02 -7.03
CA ASP A 141 -4.76 -5.69 -6.44
C ASP A 141 -4.62 -4.16 -6.36
N PRO A 142 -4.47 -3.58 -5.14
CA PRO A 142 -4.36 -2.14 -4.95
C PRO A 142 -3.18 -1.49 -5.67
N VAL A 143 -2.04 -2.18 -5.82
CA VAL A 143 -0.85 -1.66 -6.50
C VAL A 143 -1.09 -1.67 -8.00
N TYR A 144 -1.58 -2.78 -8.55
CA TYR A 144 -1.91 -2.90 -9.96
C TYR A 144 -2.94 -1.84 -10.38
N SER A 145 -4.07 -1.79 -9.68
CA SER A 145 -5.16 -0.85 -10.01
C SER A 145 -4.71 0.61 -9.89
N SER A 146 -3.88 0.95 -8.89
CA SER A 146 -3.24 2.26 -8.78
C SER A 146 -2.27 2.53 -9.94
N THR A 147 -1.44 1.55 -10.31
CA THR A 147 -0.49 1.65 -11.43
C THR A 147 -1.22 1.91 -12.74
N LYS A 148 -2.27 1.14 -13.04
CA LYS A 148 -3.12 1.34 -14.23
C LYS A 148 -3.79 2.70 -14.23
N PHE A 149 -4.24 3.17 -13.07
CA PHE A 149 -4.81 4.51 -12.95
C PHE A 149 -3.76 5.59 -13.29
N TYR A 150 -2.57 5.53 -12.71
CA TYR A 150 -1.50 6.49 -13.00
C TYR A 150 -1.00 6.42 -14.45
N GLU A 151 -0.87 5.22 -15.02
CA GLU A 151 -0.58 5.05 -16.46
C GLU A 151 -1.65 5.72 -17.33
N GLY A 152 -2.92 5.65 -16.92
CA GLY A 152 -4.01 6.35 -17.58
C GLY A 152 -3.88 7.86 -17.44
N LEU A 153 -3.64 8.35 -16.23
CA LEU A 153 -3.48 9.77 -15.91
C LEU A 153 -2.35 10.41 -16.72
N LEU A 154 -1.17 9.79 -16.73
CA LEU A 154 0.01 10.30 -17.42
C LEU A 154 -0.15 10.32 -18.96
N LYS A 155 -1.14 9.61 -19.52
CA LYS A 155 -1.48 9.66 -20.95
C LYS A 155 -2.43 10.81 -21.30
N VAL A 156 -3.06 11.45 -20.32
CA VAL A 156 -3.99 12.56 -20.53
C VAL A 156 -3.18 13.84 -20.74
N ALA A 157 -3.15 14.37 -21.97
CA ALA A 157 -2.40 15.60 -22.25
C ALA A 157 -2.92 16.79 -21.41
N GLY A 158 -2.01 17.45 -20.67
CA GLY A 158 -2.31 18.64 -19.88
C GLY A 158 -3.06 18.39 -18.57
N TRP A 159 -3.13 17.13 -18.11
CA TRP A 159 -3.81 16.74 -16.87
C TRP A 159 -3.32 17.52 -15.65
N GLU A 160 -2.06 17.98 -15.65
CA GLU A 160 -1.45 18.76 -14.58
C GLU A 160 -2.17 20.11 -14.38
N SER A 161 -2.71 20.67 -15.46
CA SER A 161 -3.44 21.94 -15.46
C SER A 161 -4.96 21.80 -15.30
N MET A 162 -5.48 20.57 -15.40
CA MET A 162 -6.90 20.25 -15.23
C MET A 162 -7.30 20.32 -13.76
N THR A 163 -8.56 20.61 -13.44
CA THR A 163 -9.08 20.37 -12.08
C THR A 163 -8.96 18.88 -11.74
N ILE A 164 -8.93 18.53 -10.44
CA ILE A 164 -8.85 17.12 -10.02
C ILE A 164 -9.98 16.29 -10.64
N THR A 165 -11.18 16.87 -10.64
CA THR A 165 -12.38 16.36 -11.29
C THR A 165 -12.17 16.06 -12.77
N GLN A 166 -11.66 17.02 -13.53
CA GLN A 166 -11.39 16.85 -14.95
C GLN A 166 -10.33 15.78 -15.21
N ALA A 167 -9.26 15.73 -14.41
CA ALA A 167 -8.21 14.73 -14.53
C ALA A 167 -8.71 13.31 -14.18
N ALA A 168 -9.43 13.14 -13.07
CA ALA A 168 -10.02 11.86 -12.66
C ALA A 168 -11.03 11.36 -13.72
N GLN A 169 -11.89 12.25 -14.20
CA GLN A 169 -12.87 11.93 -15.23
C GLN A 169 -12.23 11.58 -16.57
N ALA A 170 -11.14 12.23 -16.96
CA ALA A 170 -10.42 11.91 -18.19
C ALA A 170 -9.84 10.48 -18.18
N VAL A 171 -9.46 9.98 -17.00
CA VAL A 171 -8.96 8.62 -16.79
C VAL A 171 -10.11 7.60 -16.72
N GLN A 172 -11.09 7.83 -15.84
CA GLN A 172 -12.13 6.84 -15.53
C GLN A 172 -13.31 6.85 -16.51
N ARG A 173 -13.60 8.01 -17.12
CA ARG A 173 -14.79 8.23 -17.95
C ARG A 173 -16.08 7.83 -17.23
N SER A 174 -16.22 8.25 -15.98
CA SER A 174 -17.38 7.96 -15.13
C SER A 174 -18.66 8.66 -15.61
N GLY A 175 -19.83 8.19 -15.17
CA GLY A 175 -21.12 8.83 -15.45
C GLY A 175 -21.39 10.13 -14.66
N TYR A 176 -20.54 10.45 -13.68
CA TYR A 176 -20.73 11.58 -12.76
C TYR A 176 -19.47 12.46 -12.71
N PRO A 177 -19.25 13.32 -13.72
CA PRO A 177 -18.00 14.04 -13.88
C PRO A 177 -17.66 14.92 -12.67
N ASP A 178 -18.63 15.57 -12.01
CA ASP A 178 -18.36 16.58 -10.97
C ASP A 178 -18.18 16.03 -9.54
N ALA A 179 -18.35 14.72 -9.32
CA ALA A 179 -18.41 14.15 -7.98
C ALA A 179 -17.06 14.05 -7.25
N TYR A 180 -15.94 14.24 -7.96
CA TYR A 180 -14.59 14.09 -7.38
C TYR A 180 -14.13 15.29 -6.55
N ALA A 181 -14.65 16.49 -6.84
CA ALA A 181 -14.19 17.75 -6.23
C ALA A 181 -14.34 17.75 -4.69
N GLN A 182 -15.42 17.14 -4.17
CA GLN A 182 -15.68 17.07 -2.74
C GLN A 182 -14.59 16.31 -1.96
N TRP A 183 -13.85 15.41 -2.62
CA TRP A 183 -12.80 14.60 -1.99
C TRP A 183 -11.42 15.25 -2.01
N GLU A 184 -11.26 16.39 -2.68
CA GLU A 184 -9.97 17.06 -2.80
C GLU A 184 -9.37 17.43 -1.43
N PRO A 185 -10.09 18.09 -0.50
CA PRO A 185 -9.52 18.46 0.79
C PRO A 185 -9.02 17.24 1.59
N LEU A 186 -9.81 16.15 1.62
CA LEU A 186 -9.45 14.93 2.33
C LEU A 186 -8.25 14.24 1.68
N SER A 187 -8.22 14.21 0.34
CA SER A 187 -7.14 13.60 -0.43
C SER A 187 -5.81 14.31 -0.18
N ARG A 188 -5.81 15.65 -0.09
CA ARG A 188 -4.63 16.43 0.26
C ARG A 188 -4.17 16.15 1.70
N ALA A 189 -5.10 16.09 2.64
CA ALA A 189 -4.80 15.79 4.04
C ALA A 189 -4.19 14.38 4.19
N LEU A 190 -4.79 13.38 3.54
CA LEU A 190 -4.28 12.01 3.52
C LEU A 190 -2.91 11.92 2.87
N GLN A 191 -2.72 12.51 1.68
CA GLN A 191 -1.44 12.47 0.98
C GLN A 191 -0.31 13.04 1.85
N LYS A 192 -0.53 14.23 2.43
CA LYS A 192 0.48 14.89 3.27
C LYS A 192 0.79 14.06 4.51
N ALA A 193 -0.24 13.56 5.19
CA ALA A 193 -0.08 12.72 6.37
C ALA A 193 0.67 11.41 6.07
N ILE A 194 0.37 10.78 4.94
CA ILE A 194 1.02 9.54 4.51
C ILE A 194 2.48 9.79 4.17
N VAL A 195 2.79 10.83 3.39
CA VAL A 195 4.19 11.15 3.03
C VAL A 195 5.02 11.42 4.26
N ALA A 196 4.50 12.16 5.24
CA ALA A 196 5.22 12.47 6.48
C ALA A 196 5.61 11.24 7.33
N VAL A 197 4.95 10.10 7.13
CA VAL A 197 5.25 8.84 7.84
C VAL A 197 5.89 7.79 6.96
N LEU A 198 6.04 8.07 5.66
CA LEU A 198 6.91 7.29 4.81
C LEU A 198 8.35 7.77 5.09
N PRO A 199 9.29 6.87 5.44
CA PRO A 199 10.68 7.26 5.60
C PRO A 199 11.16 7.92 4.31
N ASP A 200 11.75 9.10 4.48
CA ASP A 200 12.21 9.94 3.38
C ASP A 200 13.03 9.11 2.39
N ARG A 201 12.72 9.30 1.10
CA ARG A 201 13.75 9.10 0.08
C ARG A 201 14.82 10.12 0.40
N GLY A 202 15.97 9.66 0.88
CA GLY A 202 17.05 10.51 1.34
C GLY A 202 17.29 11.70 0.42
N GLU A 203 16.97 12.88 0.92
CA GLU A 203 17.63 14.12 0.56
C GLU A 203 18.54 14.47 1.73
N GLY A 204 19.83 14.62 1.42
CA GLY A 204 20.86 14.83 2.41
C GLY A 204 20.70 16.17 3.12
N SER A 205 20.80 16.14 4.44
CA SER A 205 21.36 17.24 5.20
C SER A 205 22.69 16.79 5.78
N ASP A 206 23.75 17.44 5.31
CA ASP A 206 25.09 17.43 5.89
C ASP A 206 25.00 17.63 7.41
N GLU A 207 25.33 16.59 8.17
CA GLU A 207 25.90 16.77 9.50
C GLU A 207 27.33 16.23 9.50
N THR A 208 28.23 17.15 9.81
CA THR A 208 29.68 16.97 9.82
C THR A 208 30.07 15.86 10.84
N PRO A 209 30.99 14.94 10.50
CA PRO A 209 31.39 13.88 11.43
C PRO A 209 32.19 14.42 12.62
N GLY A 210 31.61 14.33 13.81
CA GLY A 210 32.34 14.37 15.07
C GLY A 210 33.14 13.08 15.26
N GLN A 211 34.43 13.26 15.55
CA GLN A 211 35.51 12.28 15.68
C GLN A 211 35.21 11.07 16.60
N PRO A 212 35.83 9.88 16.36
CA PRO A 212 35.50 8.65 17.07
C PRO A 212 36.11 8.62 18.47
N ALA A 213 35.32 8.19 19.46
CA ALA A 213 35.84 7.76 20.74
C ALA A 213 36.31 6.30 20.62
N GLU A 214 37.62 6.11 20.72
CA GLU A 214 38.25 4.82 20.91
C GLU A 214 37.73 4.14 22.17
N GLY A 215 37.34 2.88 22.03
CA GLY A 215 36.86 2.04 23.12
C GLY A 215 36.61 0.63 22.61
N SER A 216 37.69 -0.12 22.42
CA SER A 216 37.67 -1.54 22.08
C SER A 216 36.92 -2.33 23.17
N THR A 217 35.66 -2.65 22.90
CA THR A 217 34.96 -3.77 23.52
C THR A 217 34.36 -4.53 22.35
N GLU A 218 34.74 -5.80 22.18
CA GLU A 218 34.06 -6.68 21.23
C GLU A 218 32.56 -6.65 21.53
N CYS A 219 31.79 -5.97 20.68
CA CYS A 219 30.35 -5.95 20.74
C CYS A 219 29.88 -7.31 20.26
N VAL A 220 29.66 -8.24 21.19
CA VAL A 220 28.76 -9.36 20.92
C VAL A 220 27.39 -8.73 20.66
N PRO A 221 26.79 -8.90 19.47
CA PRO A 221 25.47 -8.37 19.20
C PRO A 221 24.48 -8.92 20.21
N GLY A 222 23.65 -8.05 20.80
CA GLY A 222 22.56 -8.48 21.70
C GLY A 222 21.63 -9.48 21.03
N GLU A 223 20.92 -10.28 21.83
CA GLU A 223 20.03 -11.36 21.35
C GLU A 223 18.92 -10.89 20.39
N ASP A 224 18.66 -9.58 20.31
CA ASP A 224 17.64 -8.91 19.49
C ASP A 224 18.20 -8.17 18.26
N GLY A 225 19.52 -8.19 18.04
CA GLY A 225 20.20 -7.61 16.88
C GLY A 225 20.50 -6.11 17.00
N GLY A 226 20.12 -5.46 18.11
CA GLY A 226 20.34 -4.02 18.30
C GLY A 226 21.82 -3.63 18.39
N GLY A 227 22.71 -4.59 18.67
CA GLY A 227 24.16 -4.36 18.79
C GLY A 227 24.89 -4.12 17.46
N PHE A 228 24.23 -4.32 16.30
CA PHE A 228 24.86 -4.11 14.99
C PHE A 228 24.86 -2.65 14.52
N GLY A 229 24.15 -1.75 15.21
CA GLY A 229 23.98 -0.36 14.78
C GLY A 229 23.20 -0.23 13.46
N PRO A 230 23.30 0.92 12.77
CA PRO A 230 22.63 1.13 11.49
C PRO A 230 23.14 0.15 10.41
N ILE A 231 22.25 -0.62 9.82
CA ILE A 231 22.56 -1.57 8.74
C ILE A 231 22.13 -0.95 7.40
N PRO A 232 23.06 -0.58 6.50
CA PRO A 232 22.69 -0.04 5.19
C PRO A 232 21.87 -1.06 4.38
N PRO A 233 20.79 -0.62 3.69
CA PRO A 233 19.97 -1.52 2.88
C PRO A 233 20.78 -2.29 1.84
N GLY A 234 20.52 -3.60 1.71
CA GLY A 234 21.21 -4.46 0.75
C GLY A 234 22.65 -4.84 1.12
N THR A 235 23.08 -4.58 2.37
CA THR A 235 24.40 -4.98 2.85
C THR A 235 24.31 -6.03 3.96
N VAL A 236 25.42 -6.72 4.21
CA VAL A 236 25.58 -7.62 5.36
C VAL A 236 26.23 -6.82 6.50
N PRO A 237 25.68 -6.85 7.73
CA PRO A 237 26.30 -6.18 8.87
C PRO A 237 27.72 -6.68 9.14
N ALA A 238 28.61 -5.78 9.55
CA ALA A 238 29.96 -6.16 9.92
C ALA A 238 29.94 -7.14 11.11
N GLY A 239 30.72 -8.21 11.03
CA GLY A 239 30.79 -9.25 12.06
C GLY A 239 29.60 -10.21 12.11
N TYR A 240 28.62 -10.08 11.21
CA TYR A 240 27.57 -11.09 11.09
C TYR A 240 28.10 -12.33 10.36
N GLU A 241 27.93 -13.49 11.00
CA GLU A 241 28.13 -14.80 10.42
C GLU A 241 26.88 -15.66 10.61
N ILE A 242 26.62 -16.57 9.67
CA ILE A 242 25.52 -17.52 9.79
C ILE A 242 25.89 -18.53 10.88
N PRO A 243 25.05 -18.74 11.92
CA PRO A 243 25.41 -19.62 13.02
C PRO A 243 25.74 -21.05 12.55
N GLU A 244 26.92 -21.55 12.93
CA GLU A 244 27.43 -22.86 12.50
C GLU A 244 26.60 -24.03 13.07
N ASP A 245 25.96 -23.83 14.22
CA ASP A 245 25.09 -24.79 14.90
C ASP A 245 23.64 -24.79 14.36
N ALA A 246 23.31 -23.88 13.44
CA ALA A 246 22.01 -23.87 12.78
C ALA A 246 21.79 -25.12 11.90
N ASP A 247 20.52 -25.47 11.69
CA ASP A 247 20.16 -26.55 10.76
C ASP A 247 20.79 -26.30 9.37
N PRO A 248 21.44 -27.30 8.73
CA PRO A 248 22.10 -27.12 7.43
C PRO A 248 21.17 -26.59 6.33
N ARG A 249 19.87 -26.91 6.38
CA ARG A 249 18.86 -26.38 5.46
C ARG A 249 18.57 -24.91 5.77
N ALA A 250 18.50 -24.53 7.04
CA ALA A 250 18.37 -23.13 7.43
C ALA A 250 19.55 -22.30 6.92
N GLN A 251 20.79 -22.78 7.13
CA GLN A 251 21.98 -22.10 6.63
C GLN A 251 21.95 -21.94 5.10
N LYS A 252 21.46 -22.96 4.37
CA LYS A 252 21.33 -22.90 2.91
C LYS A 252 20.26 -21.89 2.47
N ALA A 253 19.11 -21.86 3.15
CA ALA A 253 18.06 -20.88 2.90
C ALA A 253 18.56 -19.44 3.18
N ILE A 254 19.24 -19.23 4.30
CA ILE A 254 19.81 -17.93 4.67
C ILE A 254 20.85 -17.47 3.65
N ARG A 255 21.81 -18.33 3.25
CA ARG A 255 22.78 -18.01 2.19
C ARG A 255 22.10 -17.63 0.88
N TRP A 256 21.07 -18.35 0.49
CA TRP A 256 20.32 -18.03 -0.72
C TRP A 256 19.64 -16.67 -0.61
N ALA A 257 18.94 -16.40 0.50
CA ALA A 257 18.27 -15.12 0.72
C ALA A 257 19.27 -13.95 0.73
N MET A 258 20.43 -14.11 1.39
CA MET A 258 21.50 -13.10 1.40
C MET A 258 22.02 -12.80 0.00
N SER A 259 22.08 -13.80 -0.89
CA SER A 259 22.46 -13.56 -2.29
C SER A 259 21.46 -12.70 -3.07
N GLN A 260 20.27 -12.42 -2.52
CA GLN A 260 19.29 -11.52 -3.10
C GLN A 260 19.33 -10.09 -2.54
N LEU A 261 20.22 -9.79 -1.58
CA LEU A 261 20.40 -8.45 -1.04
C LEU A 261 20.54 -7.39 -2.14
N GLY A 262 19.89 -6.25 -1.94
CA GLY A 262 19.86 -5.15 -2.91
C GLY A 262 18.84 -5.34 -4.04
N THR A 263 18.20 -6.51 -4.17
CA THR A 263 17.13 -6.72 -5.16
C THR A 263 15.95 -5.78 -4.87
N PRO A 264 15.50 -4.96 -5.84
CA PRO A 264 14.30 -4.16 -5.66
C PRO A 264 13.08 -5.03 -5.36
N TYR A 265 12.30 -4.63 -4.35
CA TYR A 265 11.05 -5.28 -4.03
C TYR A 265 10.06 -5.20 -5.19
N GLN A 266 9.39 -6.31 -5.48
CA GLN A 266 8.24 -6.35 -6.38
C GLN A 266 7.07 -7.05 -5.70
N TRP A 267 5.96 -6.34 -5.49
CA TRP A 267 4.72 -6.96 -5.00
C TRP A 267 4.25 -8.03 -5.99
N GLY A 268 3.97 -9.25 -5.48
CA GLY A 268 3.56 -10.38 -6.31
C GLY A 268 4.69 -11.07 -7.08
N GLY A 269 5.93 -10.56 -7.00
CA GLY A 269 7.08 -11.14 -7.69
C GLY A 269 7.37 -12.58 -7.25
N TYR A 270 7.85 -13.42 -8.16
CA TYR A 270 8.08 -14.85 -7.91
C TYR A 270 9.48 -15.16 -7.37
N CYS A 271 10.37 -14.18 -7.34
CA CYS A 271 11.75 -14.31 -6.87
C CYS A 271 12.53 -15.42 -7.62
N THR A 272 12.16 -15.67 -8.88
CA THR A 272 12.76 -16.68 -9.77
C THR A 272 13.89 -16.13 -10.63
N ASP A 273 13.85 -14.84 -10.92
CA ASP A 273 14.93 -14.10 -11.59
C ASP A 273 15.11 -12.72 -10.91
N PRO A 274 15.68 -12.68 -9.70
CA PRO A 274 15.64 -11.48 -8.85
C PRO A 274 16.37 -10.27 -9.42
N ARG A 275 17.30 -10.48 -10.36
CA ARG A 275 18.05 -9.42 -11.05
C ARG A 275 17.69 -9.33 -12.53
N GLY A 276 16.63 -10.03 -12.95
CA GLY A 276 16.16 -10.08 -14.30
C GLY A 276 15.59 -8.76 -14.80
N PRO A 277 15.42 -8.64 -16.14
CA PRO A 277 14.77 -7.49 -16.75
C PRO A 277 13.27 -7.43 -16.44
N ASP A 278 12.62 -8.57 -16.16
CA ASP A 278 11.22 -8.64 -15.76
C ASP A 278 11.09 -8.35 -14.25
N PRO A 279 10.38 -7.27 -13.85
CA PRO A 279 10.11 -6.98 -12.44
C PRO A 279 9.44 -8.14 -11.71
N MET A 280 8.58 -8.93 -12.37
CA MET A 280 7.88 -10.05 -11.75
C MET A 280 8.80 -11.24 -11.40
N GLY A 281 10.03 -11.27 -11.96
CA GLY A 281 11.09 -12.18 -11.53
C GLY A 281 11.70 -11.80 -10.17
N ARG A 282 11.48 -10.57 -9.70
CA ARG A 282 11.97 -10.05 -8.41
C ARG A 282 11.15 -10.55 -7.24
N CYS A 283 11.54 -10.16 -6.04
CA CYS A 283 11.02 -10.74 -4.80
C CYS A 283 9.99 -9.83 -4.12
N ASP A 284 8.87 -10.42 -3.70
CA ASP A 284 8.11 -9.95 -2.54
C ASP A 284 8.53 -10.73 -1.27
N CYS A 285 7.92 -10.39 -0.13
CA CYS A 285 8.26 -10.97 1.16
C CYS A 285 8.13 -12.50 1.19
N SER A 286 6.99 -13.03 0.71
CA SER A 286 6.69 -14.46 0.73
C SER A 286 7.42 -15.27 -0.36
N SER A 287 7.70 -14.67 -1.51
CA SER A 287 8.49 -15.32 -2.57
C SER A 287 9.97 -15.39 -2.21
N LEU A 288 10.52 -14.40 -1.50
CA LEU A 288 11.87 -14.47 -0.96
C LEU A 288 12.03 -15.68 -0.03
N THR A 289 11.12 -15.85 0.93
CA THR A 289 11.15 -16.99 1.86
C THR A 289 10.87 -18.30 1.14
N GLN A 290 9.91 -18.32 0.20
CA GLN A 290 9.59 -19.49 -0.61
C GLN A 290 10.82 -19.99 -1.37
N GLN A 291 11.50 -19.10 -2.10
CA GLN A 291 12.64 -19.47 -2.93
C GLN A 291 13.89 -19.78 -2.10
N ALA A 292 14.08 -19.12 -0.95
CA ALA A 292 15.13 -19.47 0.01
C ALA A 292 14.97 -20.90 0.52
N TYR A 293 13.76 -21.28 0.94
CA TYR A 293 13.48 -22.64 1.38
C TYR A 293 13.51 -23.66 0.22
N ALA A 294 13.07 -23.28 -0.98
CA ALA A 294 13.18 -24.13 -2.16
C ALA A 294 14.64 -24.45 -2.50
N ALA A 295 15.55 -23.47 -2.39
CA ALA A 295 16.98 -23.70 -2.51
C ALA A 295 17.51 -24.68 -1.44
N ALA A 296 16.89 -24.71 -0.25
CA ALA A 296 17.15 -25.66 0.81
C ALA A 296 16.43 -27.02 0.65
N GLY A 297 15.70 -27.24 -0.44
CA GLY A 297 14.96 -28.48 -0.72
C GLY A 297 13.64 -28.61 0.04
N VAL A 298 13.07 -27.50 0.52
CA VAL A 298 11.80 -27.45 1.25
C VAL A 298 10.82 -26.58 0.48
N THR A 299 9.64 -27.11 0.20
CA THR A 299 8.59 -26.37 -0.51
C THR A 299 7.74 -25.59 0.48
N LEU A 300 7.65 -24.27 0.30
CA LEU A 300 6.66 -23.43 0.98
C LEU A 300 5.57 -23.00 0.00
N THR A 301 4.37 -22.78 0.53
CA THR A 301 3.30 -22.11 -0.22
C THR A 301 3.66 -20.66 -0.57
N ARG A 302 2.96 -20.10 -1.56
CA ARG A 302 3.35 -18.84 -2.21
C ARG A 302 3.13 -17.59 -1.37
N THR A 303 2.09 -17.55 -0.54
CA THR A 303 1.64 -16.30 0.09
C THR A 303 1.91 -16.28 1.58
N THR A 304 2.07 -15.11 2.17
CA THR A 304 2.17 -14.94 3.62
C THR A 304 1.00 -15.59 4.37
N TYR A 305 -0.22 -15.51 3.80
CA TYR A 305 -1.44 -16.07 4.38
C TYR A 305 -1.46 -17.59 4.45
N THR A 306 -0.68 -18.26 3.59
CA THR A 306 -0.55 -19.72 3.59
C THR A 306 0.73 -20.14 4.31
N GLN A 307 1.81 -19.37 4.20
CA GLN A 307 3.06 -19.63 4.91
C GLN A 307 2.92 -19.58 6.42
N VAL A 308 2.00 -18.75 6.94
CA VAL A 308 1.70 -18.71 8.38
C VAL A 308 1.10 -20.00 8.91
N GLU A 309 0.68 -20.93 8.04
CA GLU A 309 0.15 -22.24 8.44
C GLU A 309 1.20 -23.35 8.32
N GLU A 310 2.37 -23.04 7.75
CA GLU A 310 3.46 -24.00 7.53
C GLU A 310 4.21 -24.30 8.83
N GLY A 311 4.64 -25.56 9.00
CA GLY A 311 5.45 -25.98 10.14
C GLY A 311 4.75 -25.84 11.50
N LYS A 312 5.52 -25.55 12.54
CA LYS A 312 5.04 -25.45 13.94
C LYS A 312 5.10 -24.01 14.44
N ALA A 313 4.06 -23.58 15.14
CA ALA A 313 4.10 -22.32 15.88
C ALA A 313 5.15 -22.39 17.00
N VAL A 314 6.00 -21.38 17.10
CA VAL A 314 7.01 -21.27 18.16
C VAL A 314 6.96 -19.91 18.83
N SER A 315 7.52 -19.82 20.03
CA SER A 315 7.61 -18.55 20.76
C SER A 315 8.69 -17.67 20.15
N ALA A 316 8.43 -16.36 20.06
CA ALA A 316 9.44 -15.36 19.70
C ALA A 316 10.66 -15.34 20.64
N LYS A 317 10.55 -15.92 21.85
CA LYS A 317 11.66 -16.04 22.81
C LYS A 317 12.60 -17.21 22.51
N THR A 318 12.23 -18.10 21.58
CA THR A 318 13.01 -19.32 21.28
C THR A 318 13.33 -19.42 19.79
N LEU A 319 13.54 -18.26 19.15
CA LEU A 319 13.88 -18.13 17.74
C LEU A 319 15.15 -18.94 17.41
N ARG A 320 15.12 -19.61 16.26
CA ARG A 320 16.25 -20.35 15.69
C ARG A 320 16.44 -19.96 14.23
N PRO A 321 17.69 -19.84 13.73
CA PRO A 321 17.94 -19.55 12.33
C PRO A 321 17.11 -20.45 11.42
N GLY A 322 16.43 -19.85 10.44
CA GLY A 322 15.43 -20.51 9.62
C GLY A 322 13.99 -20.15 9.98
N ASP A 323 13.67 -19.82 11.23
CA ASP A 323 12.29 -19.50 11.61
C ASP A 323 11.71 -18.36 10.74
N LEU A 324 10.46 -18.54 10.31
CA LEU A 324 9.69 -17.52 9.61
C LEU A 324 9.02 -16.60 10.63
N ILE A 325 9.37 -15.32 10.59
CA ILE A 325 8.79 -14.28 11.45
C ILE A 325 7.70 -13.57 10.66
N PHE A 326 6.48 -13.57 11.18
CA PHE A 326 5.33 -12.90 10.57
C PHE A 326 5.00 -11.60 11.30
N SER A 327 4.78 -10.54 10.53
CA SER A 327 4.49 -9.20 11.02
C SER A 327 3.47 -8.49 10.13
N ARG A 328 2.95 -7.35 10.62
CA ARG A 328 1.88 -6.54 9.99
C ARG A 328 0.53 -7.29 9.87
N GLY A 329 -0.58 -6.58 10.06
CA GLY A 329 -1.91 -7.21 10.15
C GLY A 329 -2.12 -7.94 11.48
N THR A 330 -2.62 -9.19 11.44
CA THR A 330 -2.92 -9.99 12.63
C THR A 330 -2.20 -11.34 12.61
N ALA A 331 -2.05 -11.99 13.76
CA ALA A 331 -1.40 -13.31 13.83
C ALA A 331 -2.10 -14.39 12.99
N ALA A 332 -3.41 -14.25 12.76
CA ALA A 332 -4.19 -15.15 11.91
C ALA A 332 -4.07 -14.81 10.41
N ARG A 333 -3.80 -13.54 10.07
CA ARG A 333 -3.67 -13.06 8.69
C ARG A 333 -2.53 -12.04 8.60
N PRO A 334 -1.27 -12.50 8.70
CA PRO A 334 -0.14 -11.59 8.60
C PRO A 334 0.08 -11.14 7.16
N GLU A 335 0.58 -9.92 7.01
CA GLU A 335 0.79 -9.28 5.70
C GLU A 335 2.26 -9.26 5.28
N HIS A 336 3.17 -9.58 6.19
CA HIS A 336 4.60 -9.64 5.94
C HIS A 336 5.24 -10.88 6.58
N VAL A 337 6.25 -11.41 5.91
CA VAL A 337 7.08 -12.51 6.41
C VAL A 337 8.56 -12.20 6.19
N SER A 338 9.37 -12.60 7.15
CA SER A 338 10.83 -12.46 7.14
C SER A 338 11.48 -13.79 7.56
N LEU A 339 12.71 -14.01 7.11
CA LEU A 339 13.51 -15.19 7.49
C LEU A 339 14.47 -14.80 8.63
N TYR A 340 14.34 -15.43 9.79
CA TYR A 340 15.28 -15.22 10.89
C TYR A 340 16.64 -15.86 10.59
N MET A 341 17.70 -15.11 10.84
CA MET A 341 19.06 -15.45 10.42
C MET A 341 19.99 -15.81 11.59
N GLY A 342 19.50 -15.72 12.82
CA GLY A 342 20.35 -15.77 14.03
C GLY A 342 20.85 -14.39 14.45
N SER A 343 21.45 -14.32 15.64
CA SER A 343 22.04 -13.10 16.20
C SER A 343 21.06 -11.91 16.25
N GLY A 344 19.76 -12.19 16.43
CA GLY A 344 18.73 -11.16 16.44
C GLY A 344 18.48 -10.47 15.10
N LEU A 345 18.93 -11.05 13.98
CA LEU A 345 18.74 -10.48 12.65
C LEU A 345 17.73 -11.27 11.81
N LEU A 346 17.03 -10.56 10.92
CA LEU A 346 16.17 -11.14 9.89
C LEU A 346 16.53 -10.58 8.52
N ILE A 347 16.23 -11.34 7.46
CA ILE A 347 16.28 -10.88 6.07
C ILE A 347 14.87 -10.88 5.49
N ASN A 348 14.55 -9.82 4.75
CA ASN A 348 13.23 -9.65 4.15
C ASN A 348 13.28 -8.90 2.81
N ALA A 349 12.15 -8.95 2.10
CA ALA A 349 11.82 -8.03 1.01
C ALA A 349 10.68 -7.14 1.51
N PRO A 350 10.93 -5.92 2.02
CA PRO A 350 10.03 -5.27 2.97
C PRO A 350 8.75 -4.69 2.36
N ARG A 351 8.88 -3.97 1.25
CA ARG A 351 7.80 -3.30 0.50
C ARG A 351 8.34 -2.57 -0.74
N THR A 352 7.45 -2.12 -1.61
CA THR A 352 7.78 -1.32 -2.80
C THR A 352 8.59 -0.07 -2.45
N GLY A 353 9.54 0.28 -3.32
CA GLY A 353 10.46 1.41 -3.11
C GLY A 353 11.65 1.09 -2.21
N THR A 354 11.78 -0.16 -1.76
CA THR A 354 12.95 -0.64 -0.99
C THR A 354 13.54 -1.89 -1.64
N VAL A 355 14.65 -2.35 -1.09
CA VAL A 355 15.37 -3.55 -1.56
C VAL A 355 15.33 -4.65 -0.52
N VAL A 356 15.61 -5.88 -0.94
CA VAL A 356 15.91 -6.99 -0.03
C VAL A 356 17.05 -6.55 0.90
N ARG A 357 16.82 -6.64 2.21
CA ARG A 357 17.72 -6.11 3.24
C ARG A 357 17.67 -6.94 4.53
N ILE A 358 18.68 -6.72 5.37
CA ILE A 358 18.77 -7.27 6.72
C ILE A 358 18.34 -6.19 7.71
N GLU A 359 17.57 -6.59 8.72
CA GLU A 359 17.11 -5.71 9.80
C GLU A 359 17.24 -6.42 11.15
N PRO A 360 17.40 -5.67 12.26
CA PRO A 360 17.22 -6.19 13.60
C PRO A 360 15.80 -6.70 13.82
N VAL A 361 15.66 -7.79 14.56
CA VAL A 361 14.37 -8.29 15.03
C VAL A 361 13.69 -7.25 15.93
N ALA A 362 14.48 -6.48 16.70
CA ALA A 362 13.99 -5.38 17.54
C ALA A 362 13.13 -4.35 16.78
N ASP A 363 13.40 -4.13 15.49
CA ASP A 363 12.67 -3.16 14.65
C ASP A 363 11.34 -3.74 14.12
N THR A 364 11.03 -4.99 14.45
CA THR A 364 9.86 -5.71 13.93
C THR A 364 8.89 -6.10 15.05
N LYS A 365 7.63 -5.67 14.91
CA LYS A 365 6.53 -6.19 15.72
C LYS A 365 6.17 -7.62 15.28
N ILE A 366 6.65 -8.62 16.02
CA ILE A 366 6.34 -10.02 15.78
C ILE A 366 4.88 -10.31 16.15
N LEU A 367 4.12 -10.84 15.20
CA LEU A 367 2.75 -11.32 15.43
C LEU A 367 2.72 -12.82 15.73
N THR A 368 3.48 -13.60 14.97
CA THR A 368 3.63 -15.04 15.14
C THR A 368 4.91 -15.53 14.45
N VAL A 369 5.37 -16.71 14.83
CA VAL A 369 6.58 -17.33 14.31
C VAL A 369 6.30 -18.77 13.92
N ARG A 370 6.80 -19.19 12.76
CA ARG A 370 6.71 -20.57 12.29
C ARG A 370 8.09 -21.19 12.09
N ARG A 371 8.28 -22.37 12.69
CA ARG A 371 9.44 -23.22 12.47
C ARG A 371 9.08 -24.30 11.47
N VAL A 372 9.73 -24.25 10.31
CA VAL A 372 9.50 -25.19 9.19
C VAL A 372 10.41 -26.42 9.27
N LEU A 373 11.59 -26.28 9.90
CA LEU A 373 12.63 -27.31 10.00
C LEU A 373 12.56 -28.12 11.29
#